data_AF-A0A671S9T7-F1
#
_entry.id   AF-A0A671S9T7-F1
#
_cell.length_a   1.000
_cell.length_b   1.000
_cell.length_c   1.000
_cell.angle_alpha   90.00
_cell.angle_beta   90.00
_cell.angle_gamma   90.00
#
_symmetry.space_group_name_H-M   'P 1'
#
loop_
_entity.id
_entity.type
_entity.pdbx_description
1 polymer ?
#
loop_
_entity_poly.entity_id
_entity_poly.type
_entity_poly.pdbx_seq_one_letter_code
_entity_poly.pdbx_strand_id
1 'polypeptide(L)'
;MDATIRLLRIPPEMAIYAEKHDIFHLVQTLVRKLMVDKPEDPIQHLINFLKRDSVVPRIILLGPPSSGKRTIANKLCEHTQAIHVTFSDILKDDSDLSRAAQQDQDKKQKIPKDHWRQLIQQRLSKLDCVRRGWVLEAIPKTQEEALCLQEAGITPDHHIYPDVYHVTFMWPESEEVAQRLETPSTLMPADLIAKKLQKFHTEAHALKRTYHSCLKTINADQPHVDVFSQVLNYVCTPRQSASPFTPRILLFGPPGSGKSLQAKLIAQKYGIVNICCGELLKAVSADESHMGELIKPYLESEQQVPSSIVLRILTERLSRMDCTTRGWVLHGFPQDVEQAEELQESNFIPNRVFFLEMTDDIAIERVTLRGLDPVTGEWYHSIYKPAPGPEVQSRLRFNPRHSEAQLQKRLKEYWNHAADLQAIYPQAVYISADQDPHTVFESLESRLVGRLPKVQTY
;
A
#
# COMPACT_ATOMS: atom_id res chain seq x y z
N MET A 1 27.74 33.66 2.69
CA MET A 1 26.59 33.06 3.39
C MET A 1 26.81 31.57 3.41
N ASP A 2 26.85 30.99 4.60
CA ASP A 2 27.14 29.57 4.83
C ASP A 2 26.05 28.70 4.18
N ALA A 3 26.45 27.83 3.24
CA ALA A 3 25.53 26.97 2.50
C ALA A 3 24.82 25.96 3.43
N THR A 4 25.32 25.76 4.65
CA THR A 4 24.74 24.87 5.67
C THR A 4 23.55 25.48 6.42
N ILE A 5 23.32 26.79 6.34
CA ILE A 5 22.22 27.50 7.04
C ILE A 5 21.01 27.72 6.11
N ARG A 6 21.16 27.50 4.80
CA ARG A 6 20.07 27.64 3.85
C ARG A 6 19.07 26.51 4.07
N LEU A 7 17.84 26.85 4.48
CA LEU A 7 16.71 25.92 4.50
C LEU A 7 16.64 25.22 3.14
N LEU A 8 16.94 23.93 3.11
CA LEU A 8 16.85 23.10 1.92
C LEU A 8 15.39 23.05 1.50
N ARG A 9 15.02 23.85 0.49
CA ARG A 9 13.73 23.71 -0.18
C ARG A 9 13.84 22.48 -1.07
N ILE A 10 13.21 21.39 -0.65
CA ILE A 10 12.97 20.23 -1.51
C ILE A 10 11.93 20.68 -2.54
N PRO A 11 12.27 20.72 -3.85
CA PRO A 11 11.30 21.08 -4.87
C PRO A 11 10.14 20.08 -4.86
N PRO A 12 8.87 20.52 -5.02
CA PRO A 12 7.73 19.60 -5.07
C PRO A 12 7.88 18.55 -6.19
N GLU A 13 8.59 18.88 -7.26
CA GLU A 13 8.89 17.98 -8.38
C GLU A 13 9.75 16.78 -7.97
N MET A 14 10.54 16.90 -6.89
CA MET A 14 11.41 15.82 -6.43
C MET A 14 10.62 14.56 -6.05
N ALA A 15 9.51 14.73 -5.31
CA ALA A 15 8.69 13.59 -4.90
C ALA A 15 8.02 12.92 -6.10
N ILE A 16 7.55 13.71 -7.07
CA ILE A 16 6.94 13.22 -8.31
C ILE A 16 7.97 12.45 -9.15
N TYR A 17 9.15 13.03 -9.33
CA TYR A 17 10.23 12.38 -10.07
C TYR A 17 10.67 11.08 -9.38
N ALA A 18 10.81 11.11 -8.05
CA ALA A 18 11.21 9.95 -7.28
C ALA A 18 10.17 8.82 -7.29
N GLU A 19 8.88 9.13 -7.30
CA GLU A 19 7.81 8.14 -7.49
C GLU A 19 7.79 7.61 -8.93
N LYS A 20 7.85 8.49 -9.94
CA LYS A 20 7.83 8.10 -11.36
C LYS A 20 8.97 7.15 -11.75
N HIS A 21 10.13 7.33 -11.15
CA HIS A 21 11.34 6.56 -11.44
C HIS A 21 11.68 5.53 -10.36
N ASP A 22 10.75 5.22 -9.44
CA ASP A 22 10.92 4.25 -8.34
C ASP A 22 12.20 4.51 -7.49
N ILE A 23 12.63 5.77 -7.40
CA ILE A 23 13.87 6.16 -6.72
C ILE A 23 13.79 5.84 -5.24
N PHE A 24 12.62 6.03 -4.61
CA PHE A 24 12.49 5.69 -3.20
C PHE A 24 12.66 4.20 -2.93
N HIS A 25 12.12 3.35 -3.81
CA HIS A 25 12.32 1.90 -3.74
C HIS A 25 13.79 1.53 -3.98
N LEU A 26 14.44 2.18 -4.96
CA LEU A 26 15.86 1.99 -5.23
C LEU A 26 16.70 2.33 -4.00
N VAL A 27 16.53 3.53 -3.42
CA VAL A 27 17.27 3.97 -2.23
C VAL A 27 17.00 3.03 -1.05
N GLN A 28 15.74 2.65 -0.82
CA GLN A 28 15.40 1.68 0.22
C GLN A 28 16.16 0.35 0.02
N THR A 29 16.25 -0.13 -1.22
CA THR A 29 16.96 -1.36 -1.58
C THR A 29 18.45 -1.22 -1.33
N LEU A 30 19.08 -0.11 -1.74
CA LEU A 30 20.49 0.15 -1.52
C LEU A 30 20.83 0.19 -0.02
N VAL A 31 20.05 0.95 0.78
CA VAL A 31 20.25 1.05 2.23
C VAL A 31 20.04 -0.30 2.91
N ARG A 32 18.98 -1.03 2.54
CA ARG A 32 18.74 -2.39 3.05
C ARG A 32 19.93 -3.29 2.75
N LYS A 33 20.48 -3.23 1.54
CA LYS A 33 21.60 -4.08 1.14
C LYS A 33 22.87 -3.77 1.94
N LEU A 34 23.16 -2.51 2.22
CA LEU A 34 24.27 -2.13 3.11
C LEU A 34 24.10 -2.64 4.53
N MET A 35 22.89 -2.56 5.09
CA MET A 35 22.60 -3.04 6.45
C MET A 35 22.72 -4.57 6.56
N VAL A 36 22.36 -5.30 5.50
CA VAL A 36 22.42 -6.75 5.46
C VAL A 36 23.84 -7.25 5.21
N ASP A 37 24.50 -6.74 4.17
CA ASP A 37 25.79 -7.27 3.71
C ASP A 37 26.98 -6.71 4.50
N LYS A 38 26.84 -5.53 5.11
CA LYS A 38 27.87 -4.82 5.89
C LYS A 38 29.26 -4.88 5.22
N PRO A 39 29.39 -4.45 3.95
CA PRO A 39 30.64 -4.52 3.22
C PRO A 39 31.70 -3.58 3.82
N GLU A 40 32.98 -3.93 3.70
CA GLU A 40 34.10 -3.08 4.13
C GLU A 40 34.13 -1.74 3.35
N ASP A 41 33.78 -1.76 2.07
CA ASP A 41 33.59 -0.57 1.23
C ASP A 41 32.11 -0.45 0.77
N PRO A 42 31.29 0.34 1.48
CA PRO A 42 29.89 0.56 1.14
C PRO A 42 29.67 1.15 -0.25
N ILE A 43 30.50 2.10 -0.68
CA ILE A 43 30.25 2.85 -1.92
C ILE A 43 30.52 1.95 -3.12
N GLN A 44 31.66 1.25 -3.13
CA GLN A 44 31.99 0.34 -4.22
C GLN A 44 30.99 -0.82 -4.30
N HIS A 45 30.49 -1.31 -3.16
CA HIS A 45 29.43 -2.31 -3.12
C HIS A 45 28.14 -1.81 -3.79
N LEU A 46 27.70 -0.59 -3.49
CA LEU A 46 26.52 0.00 -4.11
C LEU A 46 26.69 0.21 -5.62
N ILE A 47 27.87 0.68 -6.07
CA ILE A 47 28.17 0.85 -7.50
C ILE A 47 28.06 -0.50 -8.22
N ASN A 48 28.68 -1.55 -7.66
CA ASN A 48 28.62 -2.89 -8.22
C ASN A 48 27.21 -3.47 -8.22
N PHE A 49 26.37 -3.10 -7.25
CA PHE A 49 24.96 -3.48 -7.22
C PHE A 49 24.15 -2.76 -8.31
N LEU A 50 24.32 -1.44 -8.46
CA LEU A 50 23.63 -0.65 -9.48
C LEU A 50 24.04 -1.02 -10.91
N LYS A 51 25.25 -1.53 -11.12
CA LYS A 51 25.72 -2.06 -12.41
C LYS A 51 25.15 -3.43 -12.78
N ARG A 52 24.37 -4.08 -11.90
CA ARG A 52 23.71 -5.35 -12.24
C ARG A 52 22.41 -5.05 -12.98
N ASP A 53 22.32 -5.53 -14.22
CA ASP A 53 21.19 -5.24 -15.12
C ASP A 53 19.86 -5.90 -14.71
N SER A 54 19.81 -6.73 -13.65
CA SER A 54 18.63 -7.53 -13.34
C SER A 54 18.26 -7.55 -11.85
N VAL A 55 17.04 -7.12 -11.55
CA VAL A 55 16.35 -7.49 -10.31
C VAL A 55 16.09 -8.99 -10.37
N VAL A 56 16.76 -9.76 -9.51
CA VAL A 56 16.64 -11.22 -9.49
C VAL A 56 15.54 -11.66 -8.52
N PRO A 57 14.68 -12.62 -8.88
CA PRO A 57 13.61 -13.12 -8.02
C PRO A 57 14.17 -13.90 -6.82
N ARG A 58 13.71 -13.59 -5.60
CA ARG A 58 14.03 -14.38 -4.38
C ARG A 58 12.76 -14.87 -3.71
N ILE A 59 12.36 -16.10 -3.97
CA ILE A 59 11.00 -16.54 -3.69
C ILE A 59 11.05 -17.71 -2.71
N ILE A 60 10.19 -17.69 -1.69
CA ILE A 60 9.96 -18.82 -0.81
C ILE A 60 8.54 -19.34 -1.06
N LEU A 61 8.42 -20.63 -1.31
CA LEU A 61 7.15 -21.31 -1.51
C LEU A 61 6.91 -22.32 -0.38
N LEU A 62 6.03 -21.97 0.56
CA LEU A 62 5.63 -22.83 1.68
C LEU A 62 4.16 -23.21 1.55
N GLY A 63 3.78 -24.37 2.04
CA GLY A 63 2.40 -24.86 1.90
C GLY A 63 2.29 -26.30 2.37
N PRO A 64 1.07 -26.76 2.67
CA PRO A 64 0.87 -28.08 3.25
C PRO A 64 1.33 -29.19 2.28
N PRO A 65 1.66 -30.39 2.77
CA PRO A 65 1.96 -31.55 1.91
C PRO A 65 0.92 -31.69 0.79
N SER A 66 1.36 -32.03 -0.42
CA SER A 66 0.48 -32.21 -1.60
C SER A 66 -0.25 -30.96 -2.14
N SER A 67 0.08 -29.75 -1.70
CA SER A 67 -0.49 -28.50 -2.25
C SER A 67 0.05 -28.06 -3.64
N GLY A 68 0.69 -28.97 -4.39
CA GLY A 68 1.23 -28.64 -5.73
C GLY A 68 2.47 -27.74 -5.75
N LYS A 69 3.15 -27.53 -4.61
CA LYS A 69 4.35 -26.65 -4.50
C LYS A 69 5.40 -26.92 -5.57
N ARG A 70 5.76 -28.19 -5.79
CA ARG A 70 6.76 -28.58 -6.79
C ARG A 70 6.38 -28.10 -8.19
N THR A 71 5.13 -28.32 -8.58
CA THR A 71 4.60 -27.92 -9.89
C THR A 71 4.65 -26.41 -10.06
N ILE A 72 4.22 -25.66 -9.04
CA ILE A 72 4.27 -24.19 -9.05
C ILE A 72 5.71 -23.71 -9.12
N ALA A 73 6.62 -24.26 -8.30
CA ALA A 73 8.04 -23.89 -8.28
C ALA A 73 8.73 -24.14 -9.62
N ASN A 74 8.48 -25.30 -10.25
CA ASN A 74 9.03 -25.60 -11.57
C ASN A 74 8.54 -24.60 -12.64
N LYS A 75 7.21 -24.40 -12.75
CA LYS A 75 6.64 -23.42 -13.69
C LYS A 75 7.16 -22.01 -13.43
N LEU A 76 7.34 -21.64 -12.16
CA LEU A 76 7.87 -20.33 -11.78
C LEU A 76 9.33 -20.17 -12.23
N CYS A 77 10.16 -21.20 -12.06
CA CYS A 77 11.55 -21.18 -12.48
C CYS A 77 11.70 -21.13 -14.01
N GLU A 78 10.80 -21.79 -14.76
CA GLU A 78 10.74 -21.70 -16.22
C GLU A 78 10.45 -20.27 -16.68
N HIS A 79 9.45 -19.62 -16.09
CA HIS A 79 9.06 -18.25 -16.45
C HIS A 79 10.06 -17.18 -15.99
N THR A 80 10.59 -17.31 -14.78
CA THR A 80 11.46 -16.28 -14.16
C THR A 80 12.95 -16.53 -14.40
N GLN A 81 13.30 -17.68 -14.98
CA GLN A 81 14.68 -18.17 -15.09
C GLN A 81 15.38 -18.36 -13.74
N ALA A 82 14.68 -18.30 -12.61
CA ALA A 82 15.23 -18.51 -11.28
C ALA A 82 15.74 -19.94 -11.08
N ILE A 83 16.66 -20.12 -10.13
CA ILE A 83 17.13 -21.45 -9.74
C ILE A 83 16.16 -22.08 -8.74
N HIS A 84 15.63 -23.26 -9.08
CA HIS A 84 14.86 -24.06 -8.13
C HIS A 84 15.82 -24.66 -7.09
N VAL A 85 15.64 -24.29 -5.82
CA VAL A 85 16.47 -24.77 -4.71
C VAL A 85 15.61 -25.58 -3.75
N THR A 86 15.91 -26.88 -3.67
CA THR A 86 15.30 -27.79 -2.71
C THR A 86 16.32 -28.30 -1.70
N PHE A 87 15.84 -28.87 -0.59
CA PHE A 87 16.74 -29.38 0.45
C PHE A 87 17.67 -30.48 -0.09
N SER A 88 17.18 -31.33 -0.99
CA SER A 88 17.99 -32.32 -1.69
C SER A 88 19.07 -31.69 -2.58
N ASP A 89 18.81 -30.53 -3.19
CA ASP A 89 19.78 -29.86 -4.05
C ASP A 89 20.87 -29.16 -3.24
N ILE A 90 20.56 -28.68 -2.03
CA ILE A 90 21.55 -28.13 -1.10
C ILE A 90 22.54 -29.22 -0.67
N LEU A 91 22.06 -30.44 -0.45
CA LEU A 91 22.90 -31.56 -0.02
C LEU A 91 23.72 -32.22 -1.14
N LYS A 92 23.44 -31.91 -2.42
CA LYS A 92 24.22 -32.45 -3.55
C LYS A 92 25.60 -31.79 -3.70
N ASP A 93 25.85 -30.69 -3.00
CA ASP A 93 27.16 -30.05 -3.03
C ASP A 93 28.20 -30.93 -2.33
N ASP A 94 29.34 -31.18 -2.97
CA ASP A 94 30.41 -32.02 -2.42
C ASP A 94 31.29 -31.25 -1.41
N SER A 95 30.65 -30.58 -0.46
CA SER A 95 31.33 -29.90 0.65
C SER A 95 31.33 -30.76 1.90
N ASP A 96 32.34 -30.58 2.76
CA ASP A 96 32.44 -31.31 4.04
C ASP A 96 31.19 -31.11 4.92
N LEU A 97 30.58 -29.92 4.84
CA LEU A 97 29.33 -29.60 5.51
C LEU A 97 28.15 -30.41 4.97
N SER A 98 28.08 -30.60 3.66
CA SER A 98 26.99 -31.38 3.04
C SER A 98 27.13 -32.86 3.37
N ARG A 99 28.35 -33.39 3.42
CA ARG A 99 28.64 -34.76 3.87
C ARG A 99 28.26 -34.96 5.34
N ALA A 100 28.59 -34.02 6.22
CA ALA A 100 28.18 -34.06 7.63
C ALA A 100 26.65 -34.04 7.79
N ALA A 101 25.97 -33.16 7.04
CA ALA A 101 24.51 -33.09 7.08
C ALA A 101 23.81 -34.32 6.48
N GLN A 102 24.38 -34.94 5.44
CA GLN A 102 23.92 -36.22 4.92
C GLN A 102 24.04 -37.32 5.99
N GLN A 103 25.16 -37.41 6.70
CA GLN A 103 25.33 -38.37 7.80
C GLN A 103 24.32 -38.17 8.93
N ASP A 104 24.05 -36.93 9.32
CA ASP A 104 23.04 -36.63 10.34
C ASP A 104 21.63 -37.01 9.87
N GLN A 105 21.33 -36.79 8.58
CA GLN A 105 20.06 -37.16 7.98
C GLN A 105 19.88 -38.69 7.89
N ASP A 106 20.94 -39.42 7.52
CA ASP A 106 20.95 -40.90 7.48
C ASP A 106 20.72 -41.49 8.88
N LYS A 107 21.28 -40.83 9.91
CA LYS A 107 21.07 -41.16 11.33
C LYS A 107 19.72 -40.66 11.88
N LYS A 108 18.88 -40.02 11.07
CA LYS A 108 17.60 -39.36 11.48
C LYS A 108 17.77 -38.33 12.60
N GLN A 109 18.95 -37.74 12.73
CA GLN A 109 19.23 -36.67 13.69
C GLN A 109 18.88 -35.30 13.09
N LYS A 110 18.55 -34.33 13.95
CA LYS A 110 18.28 -32.95 13.52
C LYS A 110 19.62 -32.27 13.22
N ILE A 111 19.78 -31.74 12.01
CA ILE A 111 20.97 -30.98 11.64
C ILE A 111 21.08 -29.76 12.55
N PRO A 112 22.24 -29.48 13.17
CA PRO A 112 22.41 -28.32 14.03
C PRO A 112 22.12 -27.01 13.28
N LYS A 113 21.54 -26.04 14.00
CA LYS A 113 21.03 -24.78 13.44
C LYS A 113 22.11 -24.01 12.65
N ASP A 114 23.33 -23.95 13.17
CA ASP A 114 24.44 -23.24 12.52
C ASP A 114 24.91 -23.91 11.23
N HIS A 115 25.03 -25.24 11.23
CA HIS A 115 25.38 -26.03 10.04
C HIS A 115 24.30 -25.87 8.97
N TRP A 116 23.02 -25.95 9.34
CA TRP A 116 21.90 -25.76 8.43
C TRP A 116 21.91 -24.37 7.80
N ARG A 117 22.17 -23.32 8.59
CA ARG A 117 22.30 -21.93 8.12
C ARG A 117 23.44 -21.80 7.10
N GLN A 118 24.62 -22.34 7.43
CA GLN A 118 25.79 -22.27 6.57
C GLN A 118 25.57 -23.00 5.23
N LEU A 119 24.91 -24.16 5.24
CA LEU A 119 24.58 -24.90 4.02
C LEU A 119 23.73 -24.09 3.05
N ILE A 120 22.66 -23.48 3.55
CA ILE A 120 21.79 -22.65 2.72
C ILE A 120 22.54 -21.41 2.23
N GLN A 121 23.29 -20.76 3.11
CA GLN A 121 24.09 -19.59 2.74
C GLN A 121 25.12 -19.92 1.65
N GLN A 122 25.82 -21.05 1.74
CA GLN A 122 26.75 -21.51 0.72
C GLN A 122 26.04 -21.74 -0.62
N ARG A 123 24.91 -22.44 -0.62
CA ARG A 123 24.17 -22.72 -1.86
C ARG A 123 23.67 -21.45 -2.53
N LEU A 124 23.13 -20.50 -1.76
CA LEU A 124 22.57 -19.25 -2.28
C LEU A 124 23.63 -18.22 -2.67
N SER A 125 24.87 -18.35 -2.15
CA SER A 125 26.00 -17.47 -2.50
C SER A 125 26.66 -17.83 -3.84
N LYS A 126 26.27 -18.94 -4.47
CA LYS A 126 26.79 -19.35 -5.78
C LYS A 126 26.37 -18.38 -6.89
N LEU A 127 27.24 -18.26 -7.90
CA LEU A 127 27.08 -17.32 -9.03
C LEU A 127 25.76 -17.48 -9.78
N ASP A 128 25.24 -18.71 -9.88
CA ASP A 128 23.95 -19.01 -10.51
C ASP A 128 22.79 -18.34 -9.75
N CYS A 129 22.68 -18.59 -8.44
CA CYS A 129 21.65 -18.02 -7.58
C CYS A 129 21.79 -16.49 -7.46
N VAL A 130 23.01 -15.96 -7.46
CA VAL A 130 23.25 -14.51 -7.41
C VAL A 130 22.82 -13.80 -8.70
N ARG A 131 23.03 -14.43 -9.86
CA ARG A 131 22.69 -13.84 -11.18
C ARG A 131 21.25 -14.07 -11.62
N ARG A 132 20.65 -15.21 -11.27
CA ARG A 132 19.32 -15.61 -11.75
C ARG A 132 18.24 -15.53 -10.67
N GLY A 133 18.64 -15.41 -9.41
CA GLY A 133 17.72 -15.52 -8.29
C GLY A 133 17.43 -16.98 -7.92
N TRP A 134 16.53 -17.18 -6.98
CA TRP A 134 16.24 -18.49 -6.40
C TRP A 134 14.78 -18.62 -5.97
N VAL A 135 14.29 -19.86 -6.03
CA VAL A 135 12.99 -20.30 -5.50
C VAL A 135 13.24 -21.40 -4.50
N LEU A 136 13.03 -21.13 -3.21
CA LEU A 136 13.15 -22.09 -2.13
C LEU A 136 11.83 -22.85 -1.97
N GLU A 137 11.84 -24.15 -2.25
CA GLU A 137 10.70 -25.04 -2.03
C GLU A 137 10.76 -25.64 -0.62
N ALA A 138 9.71 -25.41 0.18
CA ALA A 138 9.54 -26.01 1.51
C ALA A 138 10.70 -25.75 2.50
N ILE A 139 11.35 -24.59 2.37
CA ILE A 139 12.39 -24.06 3.26
C ILE A 139 12.03 -22.60 3.54
N PRO A 140 11.90 -22.15 4.80
CA PRO A 140 12.04 -22.88 6.07
C PRO A 140 10.81 -23.72 6.44
N LYS A 141 10.99 -24.71 7.33
CA LYS A 141 9.90 -25.57 7.86
C LYS A 141 9.40 -25.15 9.24
N THR A 142 10.21 -24.43 10.02
CA THR A 142 9.88 -23.97 11.37
C THR A 142 10.13 -22.47 11.53
N GLN A 143 9.53 -21.87 12.57
CA GLN A 143 9.80 -20.47 12.89
C GLN A 143 11.28 -20.22 13.20
N GLU A 144 11.93 -21.15 13.91
CA GLU A 144 13.36 -21.06 14.25
C GLU A 144 14.24 -20.99 12.99
N GLU A 145 13.94 -21.83 11.99
CA GLU A 145 14.64 -21.84 10.71
C GLU A 145 14.42 -20.52 9.93
N ALA A 146 13.20 -19.99 9.97
CA ALA A 146 12.86 -18.72 9.32
C ALA A 146 13.65 -17.54 9.90
N LEU A 147 13.71 -17.44 11.23
CA LEU A 147 14.50 -16.41 11.92
C LEU A 147 15.99 -16.56 11.59
N CYS A 148 16.48 -17.80 11.53
CA CYS A 148 17.87 -18.11 11.17
C CYS A 148 18.25 -17.61 9.77
N LEU A 149 17.36 -17.77 8.79
CA LEU A 149 17.56 -17.25 7.44
C LEU A 149 17.57 -15.72 7.42
N GLN A 150 16.68 -15.07 8.19
CA GLN A 150 16.63 -13.62 8.30
C GLN A 150 17.90 -13.05 8.95
N GLU A 151 18.40 -13.69 10.02
CA GLU A 151 19.67 -13.36 10.67
C GLU A 151 20.87 -13.49 9.70
N ALA A 152 20.83 -14.46 8.79
CA ALA A 152 21.82 -14.65 7.74
C ALA A 152 21.68 -13.68 6.55
N GLY A 153 20.71 -12.75 6.59
CA GLY A 153 20.45 -11.81 5.50
C GLY A 153 19.69 -12.41 4.31
N ILE A 154 19.26 -13.67 4.41
CA ILE A 154 18.50 -14.38 3.38
C ILE A 154 17.03 -13.98 3.51
N THR A 155 16.66 -12.92 2.80
CA THR A 155 15.31 -12.36 2.83
C THR A 155 14.63 -12.52 1.47
N PRO A 156 13.42 -13.11 1.42
CA PRO A 156 12.70 -13.27 0.17
C PRO A 156 12.04 -11.98 -0.33
N ASP A 157 12.16 -11.78 -1.65
CA ASP A 157 11.17 -11.27 -2.62
C ASP A 157 9.70 -11.38 -2.20
N HIS A 158 9.28 -12.64 -2.25
CA HIS A 158 7.89 -13.04 -2.21
C HIS A 158 7.82 -14.32 -1.38
N HIS A 159 6.86 -14.37 -0.47
CA HIS A 159 6.53 -15.57 0.28
C HIS A 159 5.13 -16.02 -0.14
N ILE A 160 5.04 -17.16 -0.80
CA ILE A 160 3.77 -17.67 -1.33
C ILE A 160 3.31 -18.83 -0.47
N TYR A 161 2.03 -18.80 -0.11
CA TYR A 161 1.37 -19.82 0.67
C TYR A 161 0.11 -20.34 -0.07
N PRO A 162 0.19 -21.48 -0.78
CA PRO A 162 -1.00 -22.16 -1.28
C PRO A 162 -1.75 -22.78 -0.08
N ASP A 163 -2.91 -22.22 0.25
CA ASP A 163 -3.82 -22.74 1.27
C ASP A 163 -4.70 -23.81 0.63
N VAL A 164 -4.93 -24.94 1.31
CA VAL A 164 -5.72 -26.10 0.88
C VAL A 164 -4.97 -27.15 0.03
N TYR A 165 -5.43 -28.41 0.17
CA TYR A 165 -4.96 -29.59 -0.55
C TYR A 165 -5.70 -29.72 -1.87
N HIS A 166 -4.99 -29.84 -2.99
CA HIS A 166 -5.62 -30.30 -4.21
C HIS A 166 -6.03 -31.76 -4.04
N VAL A 167 -7.34 -32.04 -4.10
CA VAL A 167 -7.87 -33.41 -4.10
C VAL A 167 -7.77 -34.04 -5.51
N THR A 168 -7.57 -33.22 -6.53
CA THR A 168 -7.63 -33.63 -7.93
C THR A 168 -6.26 -34.10 -8.43
N PHE A 169 -6.09 -35.41 -8.57
CA PHE A 169 -4.98 -36.00 -9.31
C PHE A 169 -5.09 -35.56 -10.78
N MET A 170 -4.05 -34.91 -11.30
CA MET A 170 -4.01 -34.49 -12.70
C MET A 170 -3.62 -35.67 -13.58
N TRP A 171 -4.56 -36.16 -14.37
CA TRP A 171 -4.26 -37.15 -15.39
C TRP A 171 -3.42 -36.52 -16.51
N PRO A 172 -2.35 -37.18 -16.97
CA PRO A 172 -1.59 -36.72 -18.13
C PRO A 172 -2.48 -36.75 -19.38
N GLU A 173 -2.37 -35.72 -20.22
CA GLU A 173 -3.14 -35.62 -21.47
C GLU A 173 -2.74 -36.68 -22.50
N SER A 174 -1.50 -37.18 -22.42
CA SER A 174 -0.99 -38.26 -23.26
C SER A 174 -1.32 -39.62 -22.66
N GLU A 175 -1.99 -40.46 -23.45
CA GLU A 175 -2.35 -41.83 -23.09
C GLU A 175 -1.09 -42.71 -22.84
N GLU A 176 -0.01 -42.46 -23.58
CA GLU A 176 1.29 -43.11 -23.39
C GLU A 176 1.97 -42.74 -22.06
N VAL A 177 1.73 -41.53 -21.56
CA VAL A 177 2.22 -41.10 -20.24
C VAL A 177 1.30 -41.68 -19.15
N ALA A 178 -0.01 -41.75 -19.38
CA ALA A 178 -0.96 -42.36 -18.47
C ALA A 178 -0.65 -43.84 -18.20
N GLN A 179 -0.29 -44.59 -19.25
CA GLN A 179 0.09 -46.00 -19.15
C GLN A 179 1.43 -46.23 -18.41
N ARG A 180 2.26 -45.20 -18.25
CA ARG A 180 3.53 -45.25 -17.50
C ARG A 180 3.39 -44.78 -16.05
N LEU A 181 2.18 -44.43 -15.60
CA LEU A 181 1.97 -44.02 -14.22
C LEU A 181 2.12 -45.22 -13.29
N GLU A 182 3.15 -45.19 -12.47
CA GLU A 182 3.33 -46.15 -11.39
C GLU A 182 2.75 -45.59 -10.09
N THR A 183 1.99 -46.41 -9.36
CA THR A 183 1.71 -46.11 -7.95
C THR A 183 3.03 -46.16 -7.18
N PRO A 184 3.42 -45.08 -6.47
CA PRO A 184 4.68 -45.08 -5.74
C PRO A 184 4.70 -46.24 -4.75
N SER A 185 5.79 -47.01 -4.77
CA SER A 185 6.02 -48.17 -3.88
C SER A 185 5.99 -47.82 -2.38
N THR A 186 6.00 -46.53 -2.07
CA THR A 186 5.84 -45.94 -0.74
C THR A 186 4.62 -45.01 -0.71
N LEU A 187 3.42 -45.58 -0.81
CA LEU A 187 2.23 -44.86 -0.35
C LEU A 187 2.43 -44.54 1.13
N MET A 188 2.65 -43.26 1.42
CA MET A 188 2.79 -42.79 2.79
C MET A 188 1.53 -43.16 3.57
N PRO A 189 1.62 -43.87 4.71
CA PRO A 189 0.46 -44.21 5.52
C PRO A 189 -0.34 -42.95 5.87
N ALA A 190 -1.68 -43.05 5.89
CA ALA A 190 -2.57 -41.92 6.22
C ALA A 190 -2.18 -41.26 7.54
N ASP A 191 -1.78 -42.05 8.55
CA ASP A 191 -1.28 -41.57 9.84
C ASP A 191 -0.01 -40.72 9.73
N LEU A 192 0.89 -41.05 8.81
CA LEU A 192 2.12 -40.30 8.59
C LEU A 192 1.84 -38.97 7.88
N ILE A 193 0.87 -38.96 6.96
CA ILE A 193 0.38 -37.74 6.32
C ILE A 193 -0.25 -36.86 7.40
N ALA A 194 -1.19 -37.38 8.19
CA ALA A 194 -1.85 -36.66 9.27
C ALA A 194 -0.85 -36.04 10.28
N LYS A 195 0.17 -36.79 10.70
CA LYS A 195 1.25 -36.28 11.56
C LYS A 195 2.04 -35.14 10.90
N LYS A 196 2.33 -35.24 9.60
CA LYS A 196 2.99 -34.16 8.84
C LYS A 196 2.09 -32.93 8.72
N LEU A 197 0.79 -33.11 8.50
CA LEU A 197 -0.17 -32.00 8.44
C LEU A 197 -0.25 -31.29 9.79
N GLN A 198 -0.39 -32.05 10.88
CA GLN A 198 -0.48 -31.49 12.22
C GLN A 198 0.77 -30.67 12.57
N LYS A 199 1.97 -31.23 12.33
CA LYS A 199 3.23 -30.50 12.54
C LYS A 199 3.30 -29.23 11.68
N PHE A 200 2.84 -29.31 10.44
CA PHE A 200 2.81 -28.16 9.55
C PHE A 200 1.85 -27.08 10.04
N HIS A 201 0.63 -27.42 10.47
CA HIS A 201 -0.35 -26.45 10.97
C HIS A 201 0.14 -25.72 12.23
N THR A 202 0.85 -26.42 13.13
CA THR A 202 1.46 -25.81 14.31
C THR A 202 2.46 -24.71 13.94
N GLU A 203 3.30 -24.96 12.95
CA GLU A 203 4.35 -24.00 12.52
C GLU A 203 3.83 -22.95 11.52
N ALA A 204 2.78 -23.27 10.76
CA ALA A 204 2.29 -22.44 9.67
C ALA A 204 1.87 -21.04 10.14
N HIS A 205 1.21 -20.94 11.29
CA HIS A 205 0.83 -19.63 11.86
C HIS A 205 2.05 -18.78 12.21
N ALA A 206 3.06 -19.39 12.81
CA ALA A 206 4.30 -18.71 13.17
C ALA A 206 5.07 -18.24 11.92
N LEU A 207 5.16 -19.08 10.89
CA LEU A 207 5.77 -18.74 9.61
C LEU A 207 5.02 -17.62 8.87
N LYS A 208 3.67 -17.67 8.85
CA LYS A 208 2.83 -16.61 8.27
C LYS A 208 3.09 -15.27 8.96
N ARG A 209 3.27 -15.26 10.29
CA ARG A 209 3.63 -14.06 11.06
C ARG A 209 5.04 -13.55 10.76
N THR A 210 6.02 -14.43 10.68
CA THR A 210 7.43 -14.07 10.40
C THR A 210 7.60 -13.41 9.03
N TYR A 211 6.87 -13.87 8.01
CA TYR A 211 6.94 -13.35 6.64
C TYR A 211 5.75 -12.45 6.26
N HIS A 212 4.99 -11.92 7.22
CA HIS A 212 3.76 -11.16 6.97
C HIS A 212 3.94 -10.00 5.96
N SER A 213 5.12 -9.37 5.93
CA SER A 213 5.44 -8.24 5.05
C SER A 213 5.58 -8.60 3.57
N CYS A 214 5.76 -9.88 3.23
CA CYS A 214 5.91 -10.37 1.86
C CYS A 214 5.07 -11.62 1.55
N LEU A 215 4.16 -11.98 2.46
CA LEU A 215 3.29 -13.15 2.36
C LEU A 215 2.08 -12.88 1.45
N LYS A 216 1.84 -13.78 0.49
CA LYS A 216 0.58 -13.93 -0.22
C LYS A 216 0.03 -15.33 -0.01
N THR A 217 -1.17 -15.40 0.58
CA THR A 217 -1.96 -16.62 0.65
C THR A 217 -2.83 -16.75 -0.60
N ILE A 218 -2.83 -17.94 -1.21
CA ILE A 218 -3.55 -18.25 -2.44
C ILE A 218 -4.35 -19.53 -2.18
N ASN A 219 -5.63 -19.56 -2.52
CA ASN A 219 -6.39 -20.81 -2.47
C ASN A 219 -5.85 -21.77 -3.53
N ALA A 220 -5.41 -22.95 -3.14
CA ALA A 220 -4.93 -24.00 -4.03
C ALA A 220 -6.03 -24.99 -4.42
N ASP A 221 -7.25 -24.84 -3.92
CA ASP A 221 -8.42 -25.63 -4.33
C ASP A 221 -9.08 -25.05 -5.60
N GLN A 222 -8.26 -24.87 -6.65
CA GLN A 222 -8.68 -24.32 -7.94
C GLN A 222 -7.68 -24.80 -9.01
N PRO A 223 -8.03 -24.85 -10.30
CA PRO A 223 -7.13 -25.37 -11.34
C PRO A 223 -5.70 -24.81 -11.26
N HIS A 224 -4.71 -25.67 -11.45
CA HIS A 224 -3.30 -25.31 -11.25
C HIS A 224 -2.84 -24.13 -12.12
N VAL A 225 -3.49 -23.91 -13.27
CA VAL A 225 -3.26 -22.76 -14.16
C VAL A 225 -3.69 -21.46 -13.50
N ASP A 226 -4.82 -21.45 -12.79
CA ASP A 226 -5.32 -20.28 -12.07
C ASP A 226 -4.47 -19.98 -10.84
N VAL A 227 -4.09 -21.01 -10.07
CA VAL A 227 -3.15 -20.88 -8.96
C VAL A 227 -1.84 -20.28 -9.47
N PHE A 228 -1.29 -20.84 -10.55
CA PHE A 228 -0.04 -20.35 -11.13
C PHE A 228 -0.16 -18.92 -11.65
N SER A 229 -1.27 -18.57 -12.31
CA SER A 229 -1.51 -17.20 -12.80
C SER A 229 -1.57 -16.19 -11.64
N GLN A 230 -2.23 -16.53 -10.54
CA GLN A 230 -2.25 -15.70 -9.34
C GLN A 230 -0.86 -15.56 -8.70
N VAL A 231 -0.09 -16.66 -8.66
CA VAL A 231 1.30 -16.65 -8.19
C VAL A 231 2.17 -15.77 -9.06
N LEU A 232 2.12 -15.94 -10.38
CA LEU A 232 2.94 -15.21 -11.35
C LEU A 232 2.59 -13.72 -11.29
N ASN A 233 1.31 -13.37 -11.26
CA ASN A 233 0.86 -11.99 -11.10
C ASN A 233 1.40 -11.36 -9.81
N TYR A 234 1.41 -12.10 -8.70
CA TYR A 234 1.98 -11.61 -7.44
C TYR A 234 3.48 -11.37 -7.53
N VAL A 235 4.23 -12.34 -8.06
CA VAL A 235 5.69 -12.28 -8.22
C VAL A 235 6.14 -11.20 -9.20
N CYS A 236 5.39 -11.00 -10.27
CA CYS A 236 5.65 -9.96 -11.27
C CYS A 236 5.16 -8.58 -10.83
N THR A 237 4.38 -8.48 -9.75
CA THR A 237 4.02 -7.16 -9.22
C THR A 237 5.21 -6.58 -8.47
N PRO A 238 5.64 -5.33 -8.76
CA PRO A 238 6.56 -4.59 -7.89
C PRO A 238 6.05 -4.56 -6.44
N ARG A 239 6.96 -4.71 -5.47
CA ARG A 239 6.58 -4.67 -4.05
C ARG A 239 5.96 -3.32 -3.69
N GLN A 240 5.10 -3.33 -2.67
CA GLN A 240 4.86 -2.13 -1.87
C GLN A 240 6.19 -1.74 -1.22
N SER A 241 6.81 -0.67 -1.70
CA SER A 241 7.93 -0.06 -0.99
C SER A 241 7.38 0.55 0.29
N ALA A 242 8.03 0.27 1.43
CA ALA A 242 7.81 1.05 2.64
C ALA A 242 8.54 2.41 2.58
N SER A 243 8.99 2.82 1.38
CA SER A 243 9.40 4.19 1.13
C SER A 243 8.32 5.13 1.63
N PRO A 244 8.69 6.32 2.17
CA PRO A 244 7.73 7.34 2.51
C PRO A 244 6.96 7.73 1.25
N PHE A 245 5.81 7.09 1.06
CA PHE A 245 4.82 7.50 0.10
C PHE A 245 4.07 8.63 0.78
N THR A 246 4.49 9.86 0.51
CA THR A 246 3.86 11.05 1.05
C THR A 246 2.43 11.11 0.52
N PRO A 247 1.38 10.87 1.33
CA PRO A 247 0.01 10.83 0.86
C PRO A 247 -0.42 12.22 0.36
N ARG A 248 -0.94 12.29 -0.87
CA ARG A 248 -1.43 13.50 -1.53
C ARG A 248 -2.86 13.24 -1.96
N ILE A 249 -3.77 13.52 -1.04
CA ILE A 249 -5.16 13.08 -1.12
C ILE A 249 -6.01 14.27 -1.55
N LEU A 250 -6.90 14.04 -2.49
CA LEU A 250 -7.90 15.01 -2.90
C LEU A 250 -9.30 14.47 -2.60
N LEU A 251 -10.09 15.25 -1.86
CA LEU A 251 -11.44 14.87 -1.41
C LEU A 251 -12.50 15.75 -2.07
N PHE A 252 -13.25 15.14 -2.97
CA PHE A 252 -14.45 15.71 -3.58
C PHE A 252 -15.71 15.21 -2.88
N GLY A 253 -16.78 15.99 -3.05
CA GLY A 253 -18.13 15.60 -2.64
C GLY A 253 -19.04 16.82 -2.50
N PRO A 254 -20.36 16.63 -2.55
CA PRO A 254 -21.32 17.72 -2.43
C PRO A 254 -21.24 18.38 -1.04
N PRO A 255 -21.77 19.60 -0.87
CA PRO A 255 -22.07 20.15 0.45
C PRO A 255 -22.84 19.13 1.31
N GLY A 256 -22.48 18.96 2.59
CA GLY A 256 -23.13 17.97 3.48
C GLY A 256 -22.52 16.57 3.48
N SER A 257 -21.65 16.23 2.50
CA SER A 257 -21.02 14.90 2.40
C SER A 257 -20.06 14.52 3.54
N GLY A 258 -19.71 15.47 4.41
CA GLY A 258 -18.76 15.23 5.50
C GLY A 258 -17.29 15.30 5.09
N LYS A 259 -16.96 15.74 3.87
CA LYS A 259 -15.57 15.86 3.37
C LYS A 259 -14.59 16.52 4.36
N SER A 260 -14.98 17.62 5.02
CA SER A 260 -14.12 18.30 5.99
C SER A 260 -13.86 17.46 7.25
N LEU A 261 -14.87 16.70 7.70
CA LEU A 261 -14.72 15.79 8.84
C LEU A 261 -13.78 14.64 8.47
N GLN A 262 -14.00 14.02 7.30
CA GLN A 262 -13.15 12.95 6.79
C GLN A 262 -11.70 13.41 6.60
N ALA A 263 -11.48 14.59 6.02
CA ALA A 263 -10.15 15.18 5.88
C ALA A 263 -9.44 15.34 7.24
N LYS A 264 -10.17 15.84 8.25
CA LYS A 264 -9.64 15.98 9.61
C LYS A 264 -9.30 14.63 10.25
N LEU A 265 -10.15 13.61 10.10
CA LEU A 265 -9.89 12.26 10.63
C LEU A 265 -8.66 11.64 9.97
N ILE A 266 -8.52 11.77 8.65
CA ILE A 266 -7.34 11.28 7.90
C ILE A 266 -6.08 12.01 8.38
N ALA A 267 -6.13 13.34 8.48
CA ALA A 267 -5.02 14.17 8.97
C ALA A 267 -4.57 13.77 10.38
N GLN A 268 -5.52 13.53 11.28
CA GLN A 268 -5.24 13.11 12.65
C GLN A 268 -4.64 11.71 12.72
N LYS A 269 -5.19 10.74 11.98
CA LYS A 269 -4.75 9.35 12.03
C LYS A 269 -3.36 9.14 11.40
N TYR A 270 -3.09 9.78 10.27
CA TYR A 270 -1.85 9.57 9.51
C TYR A 270 -0.83 10.70 9.69
N GLY A 271 -1.13 11.72 10.49
CA GLY A 271 -0.21 12.85 10.75
C GLY A 271 0.01 13.77 9.56
N ILE A 272 -0.88 13.74 8.57
CA ILE A 272 -0.79 14.49 7.31
C ILE A 272 -1.43 15.88 7.47
N VAL A 273 -1.12 16.80 6.57
CA VAL A 273 -1.62 18.18 6.65
C VAL A 273 -3.05 18.27 6.09
N ASN A 274 -4.01 18.73 6.90
CA ASN A 274 -5.34 19.08 6.40
C ASN A 274 -5.33 20.46 5.74
N ILE A 275 -5.73 20.55 4.47
CA ILE A 275 -5.81 21.79 3.71
C ILE A 275 -7.25 21.98 3.26
N CYS A 276 -7.96 22.86 3.95
CA CYS A 276 -9.26 23.36 3.53
C CYS A 276 -9.06 24.70 2.80
N CYS A 277 -9.36 24.77 1.51
CA CYS A 277 -9.16 25.99 0.72
C CYS A 277 -9.88 27.21 1.34
N GLY A 278 -11.13 27.06 1.75
CA GLY A 278 -11.90 28.15 2.36
C GLY A 278 -11.36 28.62 3.72
N GLU A 279 -10.79 27.73 4.53
CA GLU A 279 -10.14 28.13 5.79
C GLU A 279 -8.77 28.77 5.54
N LEU A 280 -8.04 28.28 4.54
CA LEU A 280 -6.77 28.85 4.12
C LEU A 280 -6.93 30.30 3.65
N LEU A 281 -7.93 30.58 2.81
CA LEU A 281 -8.23 31.94 2.36
C LEU A 281 -8.59 32.86 3.54
N LYS A 282 -9.38 32.37 4.51
CA LYS A 282 -9.70 33.13 5.72
C LYS A 282 -8.47 33.42 6.57
N ALA A 283 -7.60 32.43 6.74
CA ALA A 283 -6.35 32.61 7.49
C ALA A 283 -5.46 33.67 6.83
N VAL A 284 -5.26 33.58 5.50
CA VAL A 284 -4.46 34.56 4.75
C VAL A 284 -5.08 35.96 4.79
N SER A 285 -6.41 36.07 4.81
CA SER A 285 -7.08 37.37 4.91
C SER A 285 -6.97 38.04 6.27
N ALA A 286 -6.73 37.25 7.31
CA ALA A 286 -6.47 37.73 8.66
C ALA A 286 -5.00 38.14 8.85
N ASP A 287 -4.10 37.61 8.01
CA ASP A 287 -2.70 37.99 7.98
C ASP A 287 -2.53 39.35 7.28
N GLU A 288 -1.67 40.22 7.84
CA GLU A 288 -1.29 41.53 7.26
C GLU A 288 -0.31 41.39 6.07
N SER A 289 -0.54 40.39 5.21
CA SER A 289 0.28 40.14 4.03
C SER A 289 -0.31 40.84 2.80
N HIS A 290 0.52 41.12 1.80
CA HIS A 290 0.05 41.65 0.51
C HIS A 290 -1.04 40.77 -0.13
N MET A 291 -0.95 39.45 0.03
CA MET A 291 -2.00 38.54 -0.44
C MET A 291 -3.28 38.66 0.39
N GLY A 292 -3.16 38.87 1.70
CA GLY A 292 -4.27 39.12 2.61
C GLY A 292 -5.06 40.37 2.25
N GLU A 293 -4.35 41.49 2.00
CA GLU A 293 -4.95 42.75 1.55
C GLU A 293 -5.69 42.59 0.21
N LEU A 294 -5.14 41.81 -0.72
CA LEU A 294 -5.77 41.54 -2.02
C LEU A 294 -7.07 40.73 -1.92
N ILE A 295 -7.13 39.73 -1.03
CA ILE A 295 -8.31 38.84 -0.94
C ILE A 295 -9.39 39.36 0.01
N LYS A 296 -9.02 40.22 0.97
CA LYS A 296 -9.93 40.81 1.96
C LYS A 296 -11.23 41.40 1.35
N PRO A 297 -11.19 42.25 0.30
CA PRO A 297 -12.41 42.81 -0.28
C PRO A 297 -13.34 41.75 -0.88
N TYR A 298 -12.80 40.68 -1.46
CA TYR A 298 -13.61 39.59 -2.01
C TYR A 298 -14.34 38.82 -0.92
N LEU A 299 -13.68 38.56 0.21
CA LEU A 299 -14.27 37.85 1.34
C LEU A 299 -15.32 38.71 2.07
N GLU A 300 -15.07 40.00 2.24
CA GLU A 300 -16.01 40.95 2.86
C GLU A 300 -17.26 41.17 2.00
N SER A 301 -17.12 41.15 0.67
CA SER A 301 -18.23 41.29 -0.27
C SER A 301 -18.91 39.97 -0.66
N GLU A 302 -18.51 38.85 -0.05
CA GLU A 302 -18.96 37.48 -0.39
C GLU A 302 -18.79 37.11 -1.88
N GLN A 303 -17.84 37.73 -2.57
CA GLN A 303 -17.50 37.42 -3.95
C GLN A 303 -16.53 36.24 -4.04
N GLN A 304 -16.59 35.50 -5.16
CA GLN A 304 -15.61 34.45 -5.43
C GLN A 304 -14.24 35.06 -5.67
N VAL A 305 -13.22 34.49 -5.01
CA VAL A 305 -11.83 34.88 -5.23
C VAL A 305 -11.37 34.28 -6.56
N PRO A 306 -10.71 35.04 -7.44
CA PRO A 306 -10.19 34.53 -8.71
C PRO A 306 -9.29 33.29 -8.55
N SER A 307 -9.46 32.29 -9.43
CA SER A 307 -8.74 31.01 -9.39
C SER A 307 -7.22 31.18 -9.33
N SER A 308 -6.66 32.09 -10.13
CA SER A 308 -5.22 32.39 -10.16
C SER A 308 -4.65 32.85 -8.81
N ILE A 309 -5.43 33.60 -8.02
CA ILE A 309 -5.05 34.04 -6.67
C ILE A 309 -5.12 32.86 -5.69
N VAL A 310 -6.19 32.07 -5.77
CA VAL A 310 -6.40 30.88 -4.95
C VAL A 310 -5.28 29.87 -5.17
N LEU A 311 -4.93 29.60 -6.43
CA LEU A 311 -3.84 28.71 -6.83
C LEU A 311 -2.52 29.17 -6.23
N ARG A 312 -2.18 30.47 -6.34
CA ARG A 312 -0.93 31.01 -5.77
C ARG A 312 -0.83 30.78 -4.26
N ILE A 313 -1.92 31.02 -3.52
CA ILE A 313 -1.98 30.80 -2.07
C ILE A 313 -1.85 29.29 -1.76
N LEU A 314 -2.52 28.44 -2.53
CA LEU A 314 -2.44 26.98 -2.37
C LEU A 314 -1.03 26.45 -2.66
N THR A 315 -0.40 26.87 -3.76
CA THR A 315 0.96 26.49 -4.12
C THR A 315 1.96 26.87 -3.02
N GLU A 316 1.85 28.06 -2.44
CA GLU A 316 2.69 28.47 -1.32
C GLU A 316 2.47 27.57 -0.10
N ARG A 317 1.21 27.24 0.22
CA ARG A 317 0.88 26.37 1.35
C ARG A 317 1.37 24.94 1.15
N LEU A 318 1.19 24.38 -0.04
CA LEU A 318 1.56 23.02 -0.42
C LEU A 318 3.08 22.83 -0.54
N SER A 319 3.82 23.92 -0.82
CA SER A 319 5.29 23.91 -0.90
C SER A 319 5.99 23.93 0.46
N ARG A 320 5.26 24.05 1.57
CA ARG A 320 5.85 24.05 2.92
C ARG A 320 6.36 22.64 3.28
N MET A 321 7.44 22.58 4.07
CA MET A 321 8.11 21.32 4.39
C MET A 321 7.18 20.28 5.03
N ASP A 322 6.19 20.71 5.81
CA ASP A 322 5.22 19.81 6.43
C ASP A 322 4.36 19.08 5.40
N CYS A 323 3.93 19.77 4.35
CA CYS A 323 3.20 19.18 3.22
C CYS A 323 4.08 18.26 2.37
N THR A 324 5.33 18.63 2.11
CA THR A 324 6.26 17.81 1.31
C THR A 324 6.70 16.54 2.04
N THR A 325 6.89 16.60 3.35
CA THR A 325 7.41 15.48 4.15
C THR A 325 6.32 14.57 4.70
N ARG A 326 5.21 15.12 5.18
CA ARG A 326 4.11 14.35 5.77
C ARG A 326 2.96 14.09 4.81
N GLY A 327 2.83 14.92 3.78
CA GLY A 327 1.72 14.85 2.83
C GLY A 327 0.56 15.74 3.22
N TRP A 328 -0.46 15.72 2.39
CA TRP A 328 -1.60 16.61 2.50
C TRP A 328 -2.89 15.93 2.07
N VAL A 329 -3.98 16.37 2.68
CA VAL A 329 -5.35 16.13 2.22
C VAL A 329 -5.96 17.49 1.87
N LEU A 330 -6.28 17.66 0.58
CA LEU A 330 -6.86 18.88 0.04
C LEU A 330 -8.35 18.68 -0.17
N HIS A 331 -9.15 19.63 0.31
CA HIS A 331 -10.57 19.68 0.04
C HIS A 331 -11.07 21.12 -0.17
N GLY A 332 -12.11 21.27 -0.98
CA GLY A 332 -12.67 22.57 -1.37
C GLY A 332 -11.96 23.26 -2.53
N PHE A 333 -10.98 22.58 -3.15
CA PHE A 333 -10.33 22.94 -4.40
C PHE A 333 -9.81 21.63 -5.06
N PRO A 334 -9.88 21.46 -6.38
CA PRO A 334 -10.54 22.33 -7.36
C PRO A 334 -12.07 22.24 -7.26
N GLN A 335 -12.79 23.21 -7.84
CA GLN A 335 -14.26 23.22 -7.93
C GLN A 335 -14.77 23.12 -9.38
N ASP A 336 -13.89 23.37 -10.35
CA ASP A 336 -14.15 23.31 -11.78
C ASP A 336 -12.94 22.71 -12.52
N VAL A 337 -13.09 22.52 -13.83
CA VAL A 337 -12.09 21.93 -14.72
C VAL A 337 -10.83 22.79 -14.79
N GLU A 338 -10.98 24.10 -14.94
CA GLU A 338 -9.86 25.05 -15.08
C GLU A 338 -8.95 24.99 -13.84
N GLN A 339 -9.54 25.01 -12.64
CA GLN A 339 -8.79 24.85 -11.39
C GLN A 339 -8.10 23.49 -11.26
N ALA A 340 -8.70 22.43 -11.82
CA ALA A 340 -8.12 21.09 -11.77
C ALA A 340 -6.91 20.98 -12.70
N GLU A 341 -6.99 21.57 -13.89
CA GLU A 341 -5.87 21.67 -14.85
C GLU A 341 -4.74 22.52 -14.27
N GLU A 342 -5.05 23.70 -13.73
CA GLU A 342 -4.09 24.59 -13.05
C GLU A 342 -3.33 23.89 -11.89
N LEU A 343 -4.03 23.05 -11.12
CA LEU A 343 -3.42 22.27 -10.04
C LEU A 343 -2.43 21.22 -10.57
N GLN A 344 -2.74 20.60 -11.71
CA GLN A 344 -1.87 19.64 -12.36
C GLN A 344 -0.64 20.32 -12.98
N GLU A 345 -0.84 21.45 -13.66
CA GLU A 345 0.24 22.26 -14.26
C GLU A 345 1.21 22.81 -13.21
N SER A 346 0.72 23.14 -12.02
CA SER A 346 1.55 23.56 -10.89
C SER A 346 2.32 22.41 -10.21
N ASN A 347 2.33 21.21 -10.79
CA ASN A 347 3.01 20.00 -10.30
C ASN A 347 2.54 19.55 -8.91
N PHE A 348 1.28 19.81 -8.53
CA PHE A 348 0.68 19.24 -7.31
C PHE A 348 -0.23 18.08 -7.63
N ILE A 349 0.36 16.97 -8.06
CA ILE A 349 -0.38 15.78 -8.52
C ILE A 349 -0.85 14.96 -7.31
N PRO A 350 -2.18 14.81 -7.11
CA PRO A 350 -2.71 13.92 -6.09
C PRO A 350 -2.48 12.47 -6.47
N ASN A 351 -2.17 11.66 -5.47
CA ASN A 351 -1.96 10.23 -5.63
C ASN A 351 -3.17 9.40 -5.19
N ARG A 352 -4.11 10.04 -4.47
CA ARG A 352 -5.44 9.52 -4.14
C ARG A 352 -6.49 10.57 -4.41
N VAL A 353 -7.55 10.18 -5.09
CA VAL A 353 -8.72 11.04 -5.32
C VAL A 353 -9.95 10.27 -4.87
N PHE A 354 -10.77 10.88 -4.02
CA PHE A 354 -12.02 10.30 -3.55
C PHE A 354 -13.20 11.21 -3.87
N PHE A 355 -14.29 10.62 -4.33
CA PHE A 355 -15.59 11.27 -4.44
C PHE A 355 -16.52 10.70 -3.38
N LEU A 356 -16.95 11.56 -2.47
CA LEU A 356 -18.00 11.24 -1.51
C LEU A 356 -19.35 11.44 -2.18
N GLU A 357 -20.10 10.36 -2.36
CA GLU A 357 -21.38 10.36 -3.06
C GLU A 357 -22.55 10.46 -2.07
N MET A 358 -23.51 11.32 -2.39
CA MET A 358 -24.68 11.57 -1.55
C MET A 358 -25.80 12.18 -2.39
N THR A 359 -27.06 11.89 -2.05
CA THR A 359 -28.21 12.53 -2.69
C THR A 359 -28.47 13.92 -2.10
N ASP A 360 -29.15 14.77 -2.89
CA ASP A 360 -29.48 16.13 -2.47
C ASP A 360 -30.37 16.16 -1.22
N ASP A 361 -31.33 15.24 -1.11
CA ASP A 361 -32.24 15.15 0.05
C ASP A 361 -31.47 14.94 1.36
N ILE A 362 -30.51 14.01 1.35
CA ILE A 362 -29.66 13.72 2.51
C ILE A 362 -28.75 14.92 2.82
N ALA A 363 -28.20 15.56 1.79
CA ALA A 363 -27.39 16.75 1.97
C ALA A 363 -28.17 17.89 2.62
N ILE A 364 -29.42 18.10 2.19
CA ILE A 364 -30.35 19.09 2.74
C ILE A 364 -30.64 18.78 4.20
N GLU A 365 -31.03 17.55 4.53
CA GLU A 365 -31.30 17.14 5.90
C GLU A 365 -30.09 17.39 6.81
N ARG A 366 -28.90 16.90 6.42
CA ARG A 366 -27.67 16.97 7.23
C ARG A 366 -27.22 18.40 7.53
N VAL A 367 -27.44 19.33 6.60
CA VAL A 367 -26.95 20.71 6.72
C VAL A 367 -27.98 21.61 7.41
N THR A 368 -29.25 21.50 7.04
CA THR A 368 -30.32 22.36 7.58
C THR A 368 -30.63 22.07 9.04
N LEU A 369 -30.53 20.81 9.47
CA LEU A 369 -30.82 20.40 10.86
C LEU A 369 -29.62 20.55 11.80
N ARG A 370 -28.53 21.19 11.34
CA ARG A 370 -27.30 21.36 12.10
C ARG A 370 -27.26 22.69 12.83
N GLY A 371 -27.23 22.64 14.16
CA GLY A 371 -27.09 23.79 15.05
C GLY A 371 -25.72 23.84 15.73
N LEU A 372 -25.18 25.04 15.91
CA LEU A 372 -23.99 25.30 16.74
C LEU A 372 -24.43 25.79 18.12
N ASP A 373 -23.91 25.19 19.18
CA ASP A 373 -24.01 25.77 20.50
C ASP A 373 -22.92 26.85 20.67
N PRO A 374 -23.28 28.15 20.79
CA PRO A 374 -22.30 29.22 20.88
C PRO A 374 -21.45 29.18 22.15
N VAL A 375 -21.90 28.49 23.21
CA VAL A 375 -21.18 28.42 24.49
C VAL A 375 -20.10 27.35 24.45
N THR A 376 -20.43 26.16 23.98
CA THR A 376 -19.50 25.01 23.92
C THR A 376 -18.71 24.96 22.62
N GLY A 377 -19.19 25.62 21.56
CA GLY A 377 -18.64 25.49 20.21
C GLY A 377 -18.96 24.13 19.56
N GLU A 378 -19.76 23.29 20.21
CA GLU A 378 -20.13 21.98 19.69
C GLU A 378 -21.27 22.07 18.69
N TRP A 379 -21.18 21.19 17.68
CA TRP A 379 -22.24 20.99 16.71
C TRP A 379 -23.19 19.91 17.19
N TYR A 380 -24.49 20.19 17.04
CA TYR A 380 -25.61 19.28 17.28
C TYR A 380 -26.42 19.11 16.00
N HIS A 381 -27.07 17.95 15.88
CA HIS A 381 -27.96 17.61 14.78
C HIS A 381 -29.27 17.11 15.36
N SER A 382 -30.40 17.66 14.93
CA SER A 382 -31.72 17.36 15.53
C SER A 382 -32.05 15.88 15.64
N ILE A 383 -31.57 15.07 14.69
CA ILE A 383 -31.80 13.60 14.64
C ILE A 383 -30.61 12.83 15.24
N TYR A 384 -29.42 12.89 14.63
CA TYR A 384 -28.29 12.02 14.97
C TYR A 384 -27.50 12.41 16.24
N LYS A 385 -27.53 13.68 16.65
CA LYS A 385 -26.85 14.15 17.87
C LYS A 385 -27.70 15.27 18.48
N PRO A 386 -28.85 14.94 19.09
CA PRO A 386 -29.75 15.94 19.65
C PRO A 386 -29.06 16.68 20.81
N ALA A 387 -29.54 17.89 21.09
CA ALA A 387 -29.06 18.66 22.23
C ALA A 387 -29.34 17.88 23.54
N PRO A 388 -28.40 17.87 24.51
CA PRO A 388 -28.51 17.08 25.74
C PRO A 388 -29.61 17.57 26.69
N GLY A 389 -30.20 18.75 26.44
CA GLY A 389 -31.30 19.31 27.23
C GLY A 389 -31.93 20.57 26.61
N PRO A 390 -33.05 21.05 27.17
CA PRO A 390 -33.82 22.17 26.63
C PRO A 390 -33.07 23.51 26.65
N GLU A 391 -32.16 23.70 27.62
CA GLU A 391 -31.31 24.88 27.70
C GLU A 391 -30.33 24.97 26.52
N VAL A 392 -29.69 23.85 26.16
CA VAL A 392 -28.78 23.79 25.01
C VAL A 392 -29.58 23.93 23.72
N GLN A 393 -30.75 23.30 23.64
CA GLN A 393 -31.62 23.36 22.46
C GLN A 393 -32.09 24.79 22.15
N SER A 394 -32.51 25.55 23.17
CA SER A 394 -33.04 26.91 22.97
C SER A 394 -31.96 27.94 22.54
N ARG A 395 -30.69 27.67 22.82
CA ARG A 395 -29.57 28.56 22.46
C ARG A 395 -28.84 28.17 21.18
N LEU A 396 -29.22 27.07 20.52
CA LEU A 396 -28.62 26.65 19.26
C LEU A 396 -28.76 27.76 18.20
N ARG A 397 -27.68 28.03 17.48
CA ARG A 397 -27.66 28.97 16.36
C ARG A 397 -27.50 28.20 15.06
N PHE A 398 -28.34 28.53 14.09
CA PHE A 398 -28.28 27.99 12.74
C PHE A 398 -27.57 29.00 11.84
N ASN A 399 -26.67 28.51 11.00
CA ASN A 399 -25.97 29.37 10.07
C ASN A 399 -26.92 29.77 8.92
N PRO A 400 -27.07 31.06 8.58
CA PRO A 400 -27.87 31.48 7.43
C PRO A 400 -27.48 30.76 6.12
N ARG A 401 -26.18 30.41 5.98
CA ARG A 401 -25.62 29.62 4.87
C ARG A 401 -26.10 28.18 4.77
N HIS A 402 -26.81 27.70 5.79
CA HIS A 402 -27.40 26.37 5.84
C HIS A 402 -28.89 26.39 5.52
N SER A 403 -29.44 27.52 5.06
CA SER A 403 -30.79 27.57 4.49
C SER A 403 -30.90 26.69 3.25
N GLU A 404 -32.05 26.06 3.07
CA GLU A 404 -32.32 25.14 1.95
C GLU A 404 -32.07 25.79 0.59
N ALA A 405 -32.56 27.02 0.38
CA ALA A 405 -32.38 27.75 -0.88
C ALA A 405 -30.90 27.99 -1.22
N GLN A 406 -30.07 28.35 -0.24
CA GLN A 406 -28.64 28.58 -0.47
C GLN A 406 -27.88 27.27 -0.67
N LEU A 407 -28.32 26.19 -0.02
CA LEU A 407 -27.74 24.88 -0.19
C LEU A 407 -28.06 24.28 -1.56
N GLN A 408 -29.30 24.39 -2.03
CA GLN A 408 -29.71 23.98 -3.38
C GLN A 408 -28.88 24.68 -4.46
N LYS A 409 -28.62 26.00 -4.31
CA LYS A 409 -27.74 26.74 -5.22
C LYS A 409 -26.33 26.10 -5.29
N ARG A 410 -25.75 25.77 -4.13
CA ARG A 410 -24.41 25.17 -4.03
C ARG A 410 -24.36 23.73 -4.52
N LEU A 411 -25.43 22.96 -4.30
CA LEU A 411 -25.57 21.61 -4.85
C LEU A 411 -25.63 21.67 -6.37
N LYS A 412 -26.41 22.58 -6.94
CA LYS A 412 -26.47 22.82 -8.38
C LYS A 412 -25.10 23.20 -8.96
N GLU A 413 -24.40 24.14 -8.34
CA GLU A 413 -23.03 24.52 -8.73
C GLU A 413 -22.08 23.31 -8.71
N TYR A 414 -22.14 22.47 -7.67
CA TYR A 414 -21.34 21.26 -7.59
C TYR A 414 -21.66 20.27 -8.72
N TRP A 415 -22.94 19.97 -8.95
CA TRP A 415 -23.35 18.99 -9.96
C TRP A 415 -23.06 19.44 -11.39
N ASN A 416 -23.06 20.76 -11.65
CA ASN A 416 -22.68 21.31 -12.96
C ASN A 416 -21.25 20.95 -13.37
N HIS A 417 -20.33 20.80 -12.41
CA HIS A 417 -18.91 20.52 -12.66
C HIS A 417 -18.49 19.09 -12.28
N ALA A 418 -19.33 18.36 -11.54
CA ALA A 418 -18.97 17.06 -11.00
C ALA A 418 -18.59 16.04 -12.08
N ALA A 419 -19.36 15.96 -13.18
CA ALA A 419 -19.10 15.02 -14.28
C ALA A 419 -17.76 15.30 -14.97
N ASP A 420 -17.44 16.57 -15.21
CA ASP A 420 -16.19 16.96 -15.88
C ASP A 420 -14.98 16.72 -14.96
N LEU A 421 -15.11 17.03 -13.66
CA LEU A 421 -14.08 16.73 -12.67
C LEU A 421 -13.83 15.22 -12.53
N GLN A 422 -14.87 14.40 -12.61
CA GLN A 422 -14.74 12.94 -12.62
C GLN A 422 -13.96 12.45 -13.84
N ALA A 423 -14.13 13.08 -15.00
CA ALA A 423 -13.41 12.73 -16.22
C ALA A 423 -11.90 13.04 -16.13
N ILE A 424 -11.51 14.11 -15.42
CA ILE A 424 -10.10 14.48 -15.19
C ILE A 424 -9.38 13.48 -14.28
N TYR A 425 -10.12 12.87 -13.35
CA TYR A 425 -9.57 11.92 -12.37
C TYR A 425 -10.17 10.52 -12.54
N PRO A 426 -9.86 9.78 -13.63
CA PRO A 426 -10.42 8.45 -13.89
C PRO A 426 -10.04 7.41 -12.83
N GLN A 427 -8.95 7.63 -12.11
CA GLN A 427 -8.46 6.79 -11.01
C GLN A 427 -9.18 7.05 -9.67
N ALA A 428 -10.19 7.91 -9.67
CA ALA A 428 -10.94 8.27 -8.48
C ALA A 428 -11.68 7.07 -7.87
N VAL A 429 -11.78 7.09 -6.55
CA VAL A 429 -12.54 6.10 -5.78
C VAL A 429 -13.82 6.74 -5.27
N TYR A 430 -14.95 6.09 -5.55
CA TYR A 430 -16.28 6.55 -5.14
C TYR A 430 -16.68 5.88 -3.83
N ILE A 431 -17.16 6.68 -2.88
CA ILE A 431 -17.55 6.21 -1.54
C ILE A 431 -18.89 6.82 -1.20
N SER A 432 -19.87 5.97 -0.91
CA SER A 432 -21.15 6.42 -0.38
C SER A 432 -20.94 7.12 0.96
N ALA A 433 -21.32 8.39 1.03
CA ALA A 433 -21.31 9.20 2.23
C ALA A 433 -22.66 9.15 2.98
N ASP A 434 -23.64 8.39 2.47
CA ASP A 434 -24.91 8.12 3.12
C ASP A 434 -24.82 7.03 4.20
N GLN A 435 -23.81 7.16 5.06
CA GLN A 435 -23.56 6.25 6.17
C GLN A 435 -23.09 7.06 7.37
N ASP A 436 -22.91 6.41 8.51
CA ASP A 436 -22.30 7.09 9.65
C ASP A 436 -20.85 7.52 9.32
N PRO A 437 -20.35 8.61 9.94
CA PRO A 437 -19.03 9.11 9.64
C PRO A 437 -17.88 8.12 9.86
N HIS A 438 -18.04 7.14 10.77
CA HIS A 438 -16.99 6.17 11.06
C HIS A 438 -16.93 5.09 9.98
N THR A 439 -18.05 4.56 9.50
CA THR A 439 -18.05 3.61 8.39
C THR A 439 -17.58 4.24 7.08
N VAL A 440 -17.91 5.52 6.83
CA VAL A 440 -17.32 6.26 5.70
C VAL A 440 -15.80 6.35 5.84
N PHE A 441 -15.30 6.61 7.06
CA PHE A 441 -13.87 6.69 7.34
C PHE A 441 -13.16 5.34 7.16
N GLU A 442 -13.74 4.24 7.63
CA GLU A 442 -13.22 2.88 7.43
C GLU A 442 -13.15 2.53 5.94
N SER A 443 -14.17 2.90 5.17
CA SER A 443 -14.21 2.73 3.72
C SER A 443 -13.09 3.51 3.04
N LEU A 444 -12.89 4.79 3.41
CA LEU A 444 -11.79 5.63 2.93
C LEU A 444 -10.43 5.01 3.25
N GLU A 445 -10.23 4.59 4.50
CA GLU A 445 -8.99 3.99 4.98
C GLU A 445 -8.63 2.71 4.22
N SER A 446 -9.59 1.81 4.02
CA SER A 446 -9.38 0.55 3.29
C SER A 446 -8.82 0.78 1.88
N ARG A 447 -9.21 1.89 1.25
CA ARG A 447 -8.82 2.28 -0.11
C ARG A 447 -7.54 3.13 -0.12
N LEU A 448 -7.29 3.90 0.93
CA LEU A 448 -6.08 4.69 1.13
C LEU A 448 -4.84 3.77 1.28
N VAL A 449 -4.98 2.70 2.05
CA VAL A 449 -3.92 1.69 2.31
C VAL A 449 -3.76 0.69 1.14
N GLY A 450 -4.72 0.64 0.21
CA GLY A 450 -4.66 -0.20 -0.99
C GLY A 450 -3.50 0.15 -1.93
N ARG A 451 -3.31 -0.59 -3.04
CA ARG A 451 -2.32 -0.22 -4.07
C ARG A 451 -2.70 1.11 -4.74
N LEU A 452 -1.71 1.86 -5.19
CA LEU A 452 -1.98 3.06 -6.00
C LEU A 452 -2.53 2.65 -7.36
N PRO A 453 -3.53 3.37 -7.88
CA PRO A 453 -3.88 3.22 -9.28
C PRO A 453 -2.64 3.56 -10.11
N LYS A 454 -2.31 2.72 -11.09
CA LYS A 454 -1.25 3.05 -12.04
C LYS A 454 -1.73 4.29 -12.80
N VAL A 455 -0.99 5.39 -12.68
CA VAL A 455 -1.22 6.56 -13.53
C VAL A 455 -0.96 6.11 -14.96
N GLN A 456 -2.01 6.05 -15.78
CA GLN A 456 -1.85 5.91 -17.22
C GLN A 456 -1.29 7.25 -17.70
N THR A 457 0.03 7.33 -17.84
CA THR A 457 0.66 8.40 -18.60
C THR A 457 0.32 8.19 -20.07
N TYR A 458 -0.36 9.18 -20.66
CA TYR A 458 -0.48 9.33 -22.12
C TYR A 458 0.89 9.60 -22.75
#